data_AF-A0A1Q6TMX6-F1
#
_entry.id   AF-A0A1Q6TMX6-F1
#
_cell.length_a   1.000
_cell.length_b   1.000
_cell.length_c   1.000
_cell.angle_alpha   90.00
_cell.angle_beta   90.00
_cell.angle_gamma   90.00
#
_symmetry.space_group_name_H-M   'P 1'
#
loop_
_entity.id
_entity.type
_entity.pdbx_description
1 polymer ?
#
loop_
_entity_poly.entity_id
_entity_poly.type
_entity_poly.pdbx_seq_one_letter_code
_entity_poly.pdbx_strand_id
1 'polypeptide(L)'
;MAMLNSYYRLSVPEDLTAYYHVTDVINKVDEQSSDDIFASDLLINRDARGCVTSVNYYSPDRELIKEVFYTGEAISKINHYRGKNLSCTEGYKNGLLALKFVFKNSGHLAYSIEYEYNRKNLITSICKKYPGKILKAEYKYDDIDRIVERIVYNNDEEVIKQTYNYDILDRIVEYKDNNQRIVVSKVSKKNELISYVITDRMGNDITIENLFTERGYAYTNITLNGHSSTVKDTSYVDNVMLKKPYTSEDDLDLIIANLFRGEKAMQAERENDAEKRSSSLIDKSIEFRALPISMRKRLLYSIASKAL
;
A
#
# COMPACT_ATOMS: atom_id res chain seq x y z
N MET A 1 27.37 50.41 -1.93
CA MET A 1 27.75 49.01 -1.67
C MET A 1 27.07 48.58 -0.38
N ALA A 2 25.92 47.93 -0.47
CA ALA A 2 25.18 47.39 0.66
C ALA A 2 25.44 45.87 0.71
N MET A 3 26.02 45.39 1.81
CA MET A 3 26.20 43.95 2.06
C MET A 3 24.85 43.34 2.45
N LEU A 4 24.39 42.40 1.64
CA LEU A 4 23.27 41.51 1.92
C LEU A 4 23.64 40.55 3.07
N ASN A 5 23.25 40.90 4.30
CA ASN A 5 23.17 39.95 5.41
C ASN A 5 21.84 39.18 5.29
N SER A 6 21.85 38.05 4.58
CA SER A 6 20.74 37.09 4.64
C SER A 6 20.83 36.30 5.95
N TYR A 7 20.06 36.74 6.94
CA TYR A 7 19.77 36.03 8.18
C TYR A 7 19.10 34.68 7.88
N TYR A 8 19.86 33.59 7.75
CA TYR A 8 19.32 32.24 7.95
C TYR A 8 19.32 31.92 9.45
N ARG A 9 18.46 32.63 10.21
CA ARG A 9 18.00 32.11 11.50
C ARG A 9 16.89 31.13 11.17
N LEU A 10 17.25 29.84 11.04
CA LEU A 10 16.28 28.75 11.03
C LEU A 10 15.63 28.69 12.43
N SER A 11 14.60 29.53 12.62
CA SER A 11 13.65 29.43 13.72
C SER A 11 12.91 28.11 13.62
N VAL A 12 12.61 27.51 14.77
CA VAL A 12 11.70 26.37 14.86
C VAL A 12 10.44 26.70 14.06
N PRO A 13 9.95 25.84 13.14
CA PRO A 13 8.67 26.07 12.48
C PRO A 13 7.60 26.41 13.52
N GLU A 14 6.86 27.51 13.33
CA GLU A 14 5.85 27.98 14.31
C GLU A 14 4.83 26.88 14.64
N ASP A 15 4.52 26.03 13.66
CA ASP A 15 3.62 24.88 13.80
C ASP A 15 4.11 23.85 14.83
N LEU A 16 5.43 23.70 15.02
CA LEU A 16 6.02 22.78 16.01
C LEU A 16 6.10 23.38 17.41
N THR A 17 6.25 24.71 17.51
CA THR A 17 6.33 25.41 18.81
C THR A 17 4.97 25.56 19.46
N ALA A 18 3.89 25.65 18.68
CA ALA A 18 2.53 25.73 19.20
C ALA A 18 1.97 24.38 19.70
N TYR A 19 2.47 23.26 19.18
CA TYR A 19 1.90 21.93 19.43
C TYR A 19 2.70 21.07 20.42
N TYR A 20 3.99 21.35 20.63
CA TYR A 20 4.87 20.57 21.50
C TYR A 20 5.59 21.47 22.52
N HIS A 21 5.88 20.93 23.71
CA HIS A 21 6.89 21.51 24.59
C HIS A 21 8.25 21.23 23.96
N VAL A 22 8.96 22.26 23.47
CA VAL A 22 10.20 22.13 22.69
C VAL A 22 11.41 22.60 23.50
N THR A 23 12.48 21.80 23.56
CA THR A 23 13.80 22.24 24.03
C THR A 23 14.76 22.38 22.84
N ASP A 24 15.31 23.58 22.63
CA ASP A 24 16.28 23.88 21.57
C ASP A 24 17.71 23.90 22.15
N VAL A 25 18.58 22.99 21.68
CA VAL A 25 19.98 22.92 22.13
C VAL A 25 20.85 23.69 21.14
N ILE A 26 20.84 25.01 21.25
CA ILE A 26 21.85 25.86 20.61
C ILE A 26 22.98 26.02 21.65
N ASN A 27 24.01 25.18 21.57
CA ASN A 27 25.28 25.34 22.31
C ASN A 27 25.15 25.52 23.84
N LYS A 28 24.51 24.57 24.56
CA LYS A 28 24.69 24.44 26.02
C LYS A 28 25.92 23.60 26.37
N VAL A 29 27.10 23.99 25.87
CA VAL A 29 28.38 23.32 26.24
C VAL A 29 28.99 23.94 27.50
N ASP A 30 28.57 25.14 27.90
CA ASP A 30 29.09 25.75 29.13
C ASP A 30 28.07 25.63 30.27
N GLU A 31 28.38 24.73 31.20
CA GLU A 31 27.92 24.70 32.59
C GLU A 31 26.42 24.53 32.88
N GLN A 32 25.81 23.41 32.46
CA GLN A 32 24.64 22.88 33.18
C GLN A 32 24.79 21.38 33.43
N SER A 33 24.66 21.01 34.70
CA SER A 33 24.60 19.65 35.21
C SER A 33 23.68 18.77 34.35
N SER A 34 24.10 17.51 34.16
CA SER A 34 23.52 16.48 33.30
C SER A 34 22.04 16.17 33.51
N ASP A 35 21.39 16.75 34.52
CA ASP A 35 20.09 16.30 35.02
C ASP A 35 18.92 17.23 34.64
N ASP A 36 19.17 18.43 34.12
CA ASP A 36 18.13 19.48 33.89
C ASP A 36 17.67 19.66 32.43
N ILE A 37 18.07 18.80 31.49
CA ILE A 37 17.85 19.04 30.05
C ILE A 37 16.49 18.52 29.51
N PHE A 38 15.76 17.69 30.25
CA PHE A 38 14.61 16.94 29.68
C PHE A 38 13.24 17.29 30.29
N ALA A 39 12.73 18.48 29.97
CA ALA A 39 11.34 18.86 30.25
C ALA A 39 10.41 18.85 29.02
N SER A 40 10.94 18.55 27.83
CA SER A 40 10.25 18.63 26.55
C SER A 40 10.02 17.27 25.90
N ASP A 41 8.86 17.07 25.29
CA ASP A 41 8.55 15.90 24.44
C ASP A 41 9.35 15.88 23.13
N LEU A 42 10.07 16.97 22.83
CA LEU A 42 10.83 17.15 21.61
C LEU A 42 12.19 17.82 21.89
N LEU A 43 13.25 17.26 21.33
CA LEU A 43 14.62 17.76 21.42
C LEU A 43 15.14 18.12 20.02
N ILE A 44 15.59 19.37 19.84
CA ILE A 44 16.18 19.84 18.58
C ILE A 44 17.70 19.85 18.69
N ASN A 45 18.37 19.11 17.80
CA ASN A 45 19.81 19.08 17.68
C ASN A 45 20.26 19.93 16.49
N ARG A 46 21.34 20.71 16.68
CA ARG A 46 21.91 21.61 15.67
C ARG A 46 23.40 21.37 15.50
N ASP A 47 23.93 21.72 14.33
CA ASP A 47 25.38 21.73 14.09
C ASP A 47 26.04 23.01 14.64
N ALA A 48 27.37 23.10 14.54
CA ALA A 48 28.14 24.27 14.97
C ALA A 48 27.77 25.57 14.22
N ARG A 49 27.06 25.49 13.10
CA ARG A 49 26.55 26.64 12.32
C ARG A 49 25.12 27.02 12.72
N GLY A 50 24.50 26.29 13.65
CA GLY A 50 23.13 26.51 14.11
C GLY A 50 22.07 25.87 13.21
N CYS A 51 22.46 25.08 12.22
CA CYS A 51 21.53 24.37 11.32
C CYS A 51 20.99 23.11 12.03
N VAL A 52 19.69 22.84 11.90
CA VAL A 52 19.07 21.64 12.50
C VAL A 52 19.65 20.40 11.83
N THR A 53 20.16 19.47 12.63
CA THR A 53 20.72 18.17 12.19
C THR A 53 19.78 17.03 12.48
N SER A 54 19.08 17.06 13.63
CA SER A 54 18.00 16.13 13.93
C SER A 54 16.98 16.69 14.91
N VAL A 55 15.80 16.07 14.92
CA VAL A 55 14.75 16.31 15.89
C VAL A 55 14.32 14.97 16.49
N ASN A 56 14.38 14.88 17.81
CA ASN A 56 14.05 13.67 18.56
C ASN A 56 12.71 13.86 19.26
N TYR A 57 11.82 12.89 19.13
CA TYR A 57 10.48 12.88 19.72
C TYR A 57 10.42 11.81 20.79
N TYR A 58 9.82 12.15 21.92
CA TYR A 58 9.68 11.28 23.08
C TYR A 58 8.19 11.03 23.39
N SER A 59 7.90 9.87 23.97
CA SER A 59 6.59 9.59 24.56
C SER A 59 6.40 10.39 25.87
N PRO A 60 5.17 10.47 26.43
CA PRO A 60 4.95 11.05 27.76
C PRO A 60 5.77 10.36 28.87
N ASP A 61 6.05 9.07 28.69
CA ASP A 61 6.90 8.27 29.58
C ASP A 61 8.42 8.47 29.33
N ARG A 62 8.78 9.43 28.47
CA ARG A 62 10.14 9.82 28.10
C ARG A 62 10.94 8.75 27.36
N GLU A 63 10.25 7.85 26.66
CA GLU A 63 10.92 6.93 25.74
C GLU A 63 11.06 7.56 24.36
N LEU A 64 12.25 7.44 23.75
CA LEU A 64 12.47 7.90 22.39
C LEU A 64 11.56 7.12 21.43
N ILE A 65 10.72 7.81 20.67
CA ILE A 65 9.76 7.20 19.72
C ILE A 65 10.16 7.42 18.26
N LYS A 66 10.81 8.54 17.97
CA LYS A 66 11.15 8.94 16.59
C LYS A 66 12.35 9.88 16.57
N GLU A 67 13.21 9.74 15.59
CA GLU A 67 14.25 10.72 15.26
C GLU A 67 14.13 11.10 13.79
N VAL A 68 14.14 12.39 13.49
CA VAL A 68 14.11 12.92 12.12
C VAL A 68 15.45 13.61 11.87
N PHE A 69 16.20 13.16 10.87
CA PHE A 69 17.50 13.70 10.50
C PHE A 69 17.37 14.56 9.24
N TYR A 70 18.14 15.65 9.21
CA TYR A 70 18.13 16.63 8.13
C TYR A 70 19.49 16.72 7.44
N THR A 71 19.46 17.08 6.16
CA THR A 71 20.65 17.44 5.38
C THR A 71 20.30 18.68 4.57
N GLY A 72 20.80 19.83 5.04
CA GLY A 72 20.28 21.12 4.60
C GLY A 72 18.83 21.29 5.05
N GLU A 73 17.94 21.65 4.12
CA GLU A 73 16.51 21.85 4.38
C GLU A 73 15.66 20.57 4.22
N ALA A 74 16.25 19.47 3.74
CA ALA A 74 15.53 18.24 3.46
C ALA A 74 15.70 17.19 4.55
N ILE A 75 14.64 16.42 4.81
CA ILE A 75 14.73 15.19 5.60
C ILE A 75 15.59 14.19 4.81
N SER A 76 16.59 13.62 5.48
CA SER A 76 17.45 12.58 4.91
C SER A 76 17.14 11.20 5.48
N LYS A 77 16.69 11.12 6.73
CA LYS A 77 16.40 9.86 7.42
C LYS A 77 15.39 10.05 8.54
N ILE A 78 14.54 9.07 8.77
CA ILE A 78 13.67 8.98 9.95
C ILE A 78 13.89 7.63 10.61
N ASN A 79 14.17 7.62 11.91
CA ASN A 79 14.16 6.41 12.72
C ASN A 79 12.87 6.36 13.54
N HIS A 80 12.26 5.18 13.66
CA HIS A 80 11.13 4.90 14.53
C HIS A 80 11.50 3.84 15.54
N TYR A 81 11.08 4.04 16.78
CA TYR A 81 11.41 3.18 17.90
C TYR A 81 10.15 2.54 18.48
N ARG A 82 10.31 1.33 19.01
CA ARG A 82 9.29 0.63 19.79
C ARG A 82 9.93 0.23 21.12
N GLY A 83 9.60 0.98 22.17
CA GLY A 83 10.41 0.98 23.39
C GLY A 83 11.85 1.41 23.07
N LYS A 84 12.84 0.73 23.66
CA LYS A 84 14.26 1.05 23.44
C LYS A 84 14.85 0.55 22.11
N ASN A 85 14.07 -0.17 21.31
CA ASN A 85 14.55 -0.83 20.09
C ASN A 85 14.19 -0.03 18.84
N LEU A 86 15.16 0.12 17.94
CA LEU A 86 14.92 0.62 16.59
C LEU A 86 13.99 -0.37 15.88
N SER A 87 12.84 0.13 15.44
CA SER A 87 11.81 -0.66 14.78
C SER A 87 11.83 -0.48 13.27
N CYS A 88 12.14 0.73 12.81
CA CYS A 88 12.15 1.09 11.40
C CYS A 88 13.11 2.25 11.14
N THR A 89 13.80 2.23 10.00
CA THR A 89 14.54 3.37 9.47
C THR A 89 14.06 3.65 8.06
N GLU A 90 13.67 4.89 7.80
CA GLU A 90 13.27 5.41 6.49
C GLU A 90 14.37 6.35 6.00
N GLY A 91 14.85 6.17 4.77
CA GLY A 91 15.86 6.99 4.12
C GLY A 91 15.24 7.75 2.95
N TYR A 92 15.52 9.04 2.86
CA TYR A 92 14.91 9.95 1.90
C TYR A 92 15.94 10.51 0.93
N LYS A 93 15.53 10.71 -0.32
CA LYS A 93 16.32 11.35 -1.37
C LYS A 93 15.44 12.33 -2.11
N ASN A 94 15.85 13.60 -2.16
CA ASN A 94 15.08 14.69 -2.79
C ASN A 94 13.64 14.79 -2.26
N GLY A 95 13.43 14.55 -0.95
CA GLY A 95 12.12 14.57 -0.32
C GLY A 95 11.25 13.32 -0.53
N LEU A 96 11.70 12.35 -1.33
CA LEU A 96 11.00 11.09 -1.59
C LEU A 96 11.59 9.97 -0.74
N LEU A 97 10.74 9.06 -0.25
CA LEU A 97 11.18 7.87 0.48
C LEU A 97 11.94 6.96 -0.47
N ALA A 98 13.24 6.77 -0.27
CA ALA A 98 14.07 5.93 -1.15
C ALA A 98 14.29 4.52 -0.58
N LEU A 99 14.39 4.40 0.75
CA LEU A 99 14.74 3.17 1.43
C LEU A 99 13.96 3.03 2.74
N LYS A 100 13.58 1.81 3.10
CA LYS A 100 12.98 1.49 4.39
C LYS A 100 13.54 0.19 4.95
N PHE A 101 14.09 0.22 6.14
CA PHE A 101 14.56 -0.96 6.87
C PHE A 101 13.62 -1.25 8.02
N VAL A 102 13.13 -2.48 8.12
CA VAL A 102 12.24 -2.89 9.22
C VAL A 102 12.95 -3.95 10.04
N PHE A 103 13.01 -3.73 11.35
CA PHE A 103 13.74 -4.58 12.29
C PHE A 103 12.79 -5.41 13.14
N LYS A 104 13.24 -6.59 13.54
CA LYS A 104 12.57 -7.43 14.54
C LYS A 104 12.83 -6.84 15.93
N ASN A 105 12.04 -7.25 16.92
CA ASN A 105 12.30 -6.91 18.33
C ASN A 105 13.69 -7.37 18.81
N SER A 106 14.31 -8.35 18.13
CA SER A 106 15.68 -8.81 18.40
C SER A 106 16.77 -7.89 17.80
N GLY A 107 16.41 -6.76 17.19
CA GLY A 107 17.33 -5.84 16.51
C GLY A 107 17.80 -6.31 15.12
N HIS A 108 17.52 -7.55 14.74
CA HIS A 108 17.89 -8.07 13.42
C HIS A 108 16.98 -7.50 12.33
N LEU A 109 17.56 -7.20 11.16
CA LEU A 109 16.79 -6.77 9.99
C LEU A 109 15.78 -7.86 9.59
N ALA A 110 14.50 -7.51 9.54
CA ALA A 110 13.44 -8.38 9.04
C ALA A 110 13.39 -8.36 7.51
N TYR A 111 13.38 -7.15 6.94
CA TYR A 111 13.40 -6.89 5.51
C TYR A 111 13.77 -5.41 5.24
N SER A 112 14.21 -5.12 4.03
CA SER A 112 14.28 -3.76 3.49
C SER A 112 13.31 -3.57 2.33
N ILE A 113 12.98 -2.31 2.04
CA ILE A 113 12.21 -1.88 0.88
C ILE A 113 12.99 -0.77 0.20
N GLU A 114 13.11 -0.84 -1.12
CA GLU A 114 13.73 0.17 -1.97
C GLU A 114 12.67 0.71 -2.93
N TYR A 115 12.66 2.03 -3.10
CA TYR A 115 11.69 2.75 -3.93
C TYR A 115 12.44 3.47 -5.04
N GLU A 116 11.96 3.32 -6.27
CA GLU A 116 12.46 4.03 -7.43
C GLU A 116 11.37 4.90 -8.01
N TYR A 117 11.75 6.09 -8.47
CA TYR A 117 10.84 7.09 -9.01
C TYR A 117 11.30 7.55 -10.39
N ASN A 118 10.35 7.92 -11.25
CA ASN A 118 10.64 8.61 -12.49
C ASN A 118 10.90 10.12 -12.26
N ARG A 119 11.14 10.86 -13.35
CA ARG A 119 11.39 12.32 -13.31
C ARG A 119 10.17 13.15 -12.88
N LYS A 120 8.97 12.58 -12.91
CA LYS A 120 7.74 13.20 -12.41
C LYS A 120 7.46 12.84 -10.94
N ASN A 121 8.41 12.18 -10.26
CA ASN A 121 8.28 11.68 -8.89
C ASN A 121 7.19 10.61 -8.71
N LEU A 122 6.83 9.87 -9.77
CA LEU A 122 5.94 8.71 -9.65
C LEU A 122 6.77 7.44 -9.41
N ILE A 123 6.32 6.59 -8.50
CA ILE A 123 6.97 5.31 -8.18
C ILE A 123 7.01 4.38 -9.40
N THR A 124 8.19 4.08 -9.92
CA THR A 124 8.35 3.10 -11.00
C THR A 124 8.65 1.70 -10.50
N SER A 125 9.20 1.57 -9.30
CA SER A 125 9.51 0.25 -8.72
C SER A 125 9.51 0.30 -7.19
N ILE A 126 9.02 -0.77 -6.58
CA ILE A 126 9.12 -1.05 -5.15
C ILE A 126 9.73 -2.45 -4.99
N CYS A 127 10.87 -2.54 -4.34
CA CYS A 127 11.63 -3.77 -4.17
C CYS A 127 11.77 -4.12 -2.69
N LYS A 128 11.08 -5.17 -2.24
CA LYS A 128 11.13 -5.69 -0.88
C LYS A 128 12.10 -6.87 -0.79
N LYS A 129 13.15 -6.71 0.00
CA LYS A 129 14.22 -7.71 0.19
C LYS A 129 14.15 -8.34 1.57
N TYR A 130 14.00 -9.65 1.59
CA TYR A 130 14.15 -10.51 2.76
C TYR A 130 15.47 -11.28 2.65
N PRO A 131 15.98 -11.86 3.76
CA PRO A 131 17.05 -12.85 3.67
C PRO A 131 16.64 -14.01 2.74
N GLY A 132 17.32 -14.17 1.61
CA GLY A 132 17.09 -15.24 0.63
C GLY A 132 15.86 -15.08 -0.27
N LYS A 133 15.15 -13.94 -0.21
CA LYS A 133 13.97 -13.69 -1.06
C LYS A 133 13.85 -12.23 -1.45
N ILE A 134 13.65 -11.95 -2.73
CA ILE A 134 13.42 -10.60 -3.28
C ILE A 134 12.05 -10.58 -3.95
N LEU A 135 11.27 -9.55 -3.65
CA LEU A 135 9.96 -9.33 -4.24
C LEU A 135 9.94 -7.92 -4.82
N LYS A 136 9.71 -7.79 -6.13
CA LYS A 136 9.75 -6.50 -6.82
C LYS A 136 8.45 -6.25 -7.55
N ALA A 137 7.88 -5.05 -7.42
CA ALA A 137 6.80 -4.59 -8.26
C ALA A 137 7.28 -3.44 -9.13
N GLU A 138 6.98 -3.47 -10.41
CA GLU A 138 7.30 -2.43 -11.39
C GLU A 138 6.01 -1.86 -11.99
N TYR A 139 6.03 -0.56 -12.30
CA TYR A 139 4.88 0.19 -12.77
C TYR A 139 5.20 0.98 -14.03
N LYS A 140 4.28 0.95 -14.99
CA LYS A 140 4.29 1.85 -16.15
C LYS A 140 3.08 2.77 -16.13
N TYR A 141 3.31 3.97 -16.63
CA TYR A 141 2.34 5.06 -16.62
C TYR A 141 2.03 5.51 -18.05
N ASP A 142 0.80 6.00 -18.26
CA ASP A 142 0.47 6.78 -19.46
C ASP A 142 0.87 8.26 -19.32
N ASP A 143 0.54 9.05 -20.34
CA ASP A 143 0.94 10.46 -20.42
C ASP A 143 0.31 11.34 -19.34
N ILE A 144 -0.79 10.90 -18.74
CA ILE A 144 -1.51 11.58 -17.65
C ILE A 144 -1.34 10.87 -16.30
N ASP A 145 -0.23 10.14 -16.15
CA ASP A 145 0.25 9.61 -14.88
C ASP A 145 -0.63 8.51 -14.26
N ARG A 146 -1.38 7.76 -15.09
CA ARG A 146 -2.17 6.59 -14.66
C ARG A 146 -1.39 5.30 -14.90
N ILE A 147 -1.44 4.37 -13.95
CA ILE A 147 -0.76 3.07 -14.07
C ILE A 147 -1.44 2.22 -15.16
N VAL A 148 -0.75 1.94 -16.25
CA VAL A 148 -1.25 1.10 -17.36
C VAL A 148 -0.72 -0.33 -17.31
N GLU A 149 0.40 -0.55 -16.62
CA GLU A 149 0.98 -1.88 -16.44
C GLU A 149 1.59 -2.00 -15.04
N ARG A 150 1.41 -3.16 -14.42
CA ARG A 150 2.11 -3.60 -13.21
C ARG A 150 2.71 -4.98 -13.43
N ILE A 151 3.98 -5.14 -13.13
CA ILE A 151 4.65 -6.45 -13.15
C ILE A 151 5.17 -6.75 -11.74
N VAL A 152 4.98 -7.97 -11.25
CA VAL A 152 5.49 -8.42 -9.96
C VAL A 152 6.43 -9.60 -10.19
N TYR A 153 7.60 -9.52 -9.57
CA TYR A 153 8.66 -10.49 -9.62
C TYR A 153 8.90 -11.12 -8.24
N ASN A 154 9.25 -12.40 -8.24
CA ASN A 154 9.76 -13.15 -7.08
C ASN A 154 11.10 -13.77 -7.44
N ASN A 155 12.19 -13.32 -6.80
CA ASN A 155 13.57 -13.72 -7.14
C ASN A 155 13.84 -13.63 -8.65
N ASP A 156 13.48 -12.49 -9.25
CA ASP A 156 13.58 -12.18 -10.68
C ASP A 156 12.64 -12.94 -11.61
N GLU A 157 11.83 -13.89 -11.11
CA GLU A 157 10.78 -14.55 -11.91
C GLU A 157 9.50 -13.72 -11.92
N GLU A 158 8.99 -13.40 -13.11
CA GLU A 158 7.68 -12.75 -13.27
C GLU A 158 6.56 -13.67 -12.79
N VAL A 159 5.86 -13.27 -11.73
CA VAL A 159 4.74 -14.03 -11.15
C VAL A 159 3.39 -13.47 -11.54
N ILE A 160 3.29 -12.14 -11.68
CA ILE A 160 2.05 -11.45 -12.02
C ILE A 160 2.38 -10.35 -13.01
N LYS A 161 1.65 -10.33 -14.13
CA LYS A 161 1.58 -9.18 -15.02
C LYS A 161 0.15 -8.71 -15.13
N GLN A 162 -0.07 -7.42 -14.95
CA GLN A 162 -1.37 -6.78 -15.00
C GLN A 162 -1.31 -5.57 -15.93
N THR A 163 -2.36 -5.41 -16.71
CA THR A 163 -2.53 -4.26 -17.61
C THR A 163 -3.92 -3.66 -17.41
N TYR A 164 -4.00 -2.34 -17.53
CA TYR A 164 -5.21 -1.57 -17.27
C TYR A 164 -5.46 -0.60 -18.43
N ASN A 165 -6.69 -0.56 -18.94
CA ASN A 165 -7.14 0.51 -19.82
C ASN A 165 -8.22 1.34 -19.13
N TYR A 166 -8.22 2.62 -19.45
CA TYR A 166 -9.08 3.62 -18.83
C TYR A 166 -10.00 4.26 -19.85
N ASP A 167 -11.16 4.73 -19.38
CA ASP A 167 -11.97 5.68 -20.14
C ASP A 167 -11.57 7.14 -19.85
N ILE A 168 -12.32 8.06 -20.44
CA ILE A 168 -12.13 9.51 -20.29
C ILE A 168 -12.40 10.04 -18.89
N LEU A 169 -12.98 9.23 -18.00
CA LEU A 169 -13.28 9.58 -16.60
C LEU A 169 -12.30 8.90 -15.62
N ASP A 170 -11.17 8.40 -16.12
CA ASP A 170 -10.15 7.66 -15.36
C ASP A 170 -10.65 6.38 -14.67
N ARG A 171 -11.65 5.71 -15.24
CA ARG A 171 -12.19 4.45 -14.71
C ARG A 171 -11.57 3.28 -15.47
N ILE A 172 -11.25 2.17 -14.80
CA ILE A 172 -10.71 0.96 -15.46
C ILE A 172 -11.81 0.29 -16.30
N VAL A 173 -11.75 0.46 -17.61
CA VAL A 173 -12.67 -0.22 -18.52
C VAL A 173 -12.14 -1.56 -19.01
N GLU A 174 -10.85 -1.83 -18.80
CA GLU A 174 -10.27 -3.13 -19.08
C GLU A 174 -9.18 -3.45 -18.06
N TYR A 175 -9.22 -4.69 -17.56
CA TYR A 175 -8.18 -5.28 -16.73
C TYR A 175 -7.74 -6.58 -17.39
N LYS A 176 -6.44 -6.83 -17.45
CA LYS A 176 -5.93 -8.13 -17.92
C LYS A 176 -4.74 -8.57 -17.08
N ASP A 177 -4.77 -9.84 -16.69
CA ASP A 177 -3.64 -10.54 -16.09
C ASP A 177 -3.37 -11.89 -16.78
N ASN A 178 -2.47 -12.67 -16.19
CA ASN A 178 -2.07 -13.99 -16.70
C ASN A 178 -3.21 -15.04 -16.69
N ASN A 179 -4.27 -14.81 -15.91
CA ASN A 179 -5.37 -15.74 -15.66
C ASN A 179 -6.69 -15.31 -16.29
N GLN A 180 -6.90 -14.01 -16.51
CA GLN A 180 -8.16 -13.47 -16.98
C GLN A 180 -8.00 -12.09 -17.65
N ARG A 181 -8.94 -11.78 -18.52
CA ARG A 181 -9.20 -10.46 -19.08
C ARG A 181 -10.63 -10.08 -18.72
N ILE A 182 -10.82 -8.85 -18.25
CA ILE A 182 -12.12 -8.30 -17.87
C ILE A 182 -12.33 -7.01 -18.66
N VAL A 183 -13.44 -6.90 -19.36
CA VAL A 183 -13.78 -5.74 -20.20
C VAL A 183 -15.15 -5.23 -19.79
N VAL A 184 -15.25 -3.94 -19.50
CA VAL A 184 -16.51 -3.26 -19.21
C VAL A 184 -17.29 -3.05 -20.50
N SER A 185 -18.52 -3.55 -20.53
CA SER A 185 -19.43 -3.41 -21.66
C SER A 185 -20.39 -2.24 -21.48
N LYS A 186 -20.86 -1.99 -20.24
CA LYS A 186 -21.88 -0.97 -19.98
C LYS A 186 -21.78 -0.39 -18.57
N VAL A 187 -21.95 0.93 -18.47
CA VAL A 187 -22.00 1.68 -17.20
C VAL A 187 -23.25 2.57 -17.18
N SER A 188 -23.87 2.73 -16.02
CA SER A 188 -25.04 3.59 -15.84
C SER A 188 -24.66 5.08 -15.80
N LYS A 189 -25.64 5.97 -15.97
CA LYS A 189 -25.45 7.41 -15.76
C LYS A 189 -25.08 7.77 -14.32
N LYS A 190 -25.32 6.86 -13.36
CA LYS A 190 -24.96 7.00 -11.94
C LYS A 190 -23.61 6.36 -11.61
N ASN A 191 -22.79 6.04 -12.62
CA ASN A 191 -21.51 5.33 -12.46
C ASN A 191 -21.65 3.93 -11.83
N GLU A 192 -22.75 3.21 -12.12
CA GLU A 192 -22.89 1.82 -11.71
C GLU A 192 -22.39 0.88 -12.81
N LEU A 193 -21.60 -0.12 -12.47
CA LEU A 193 -21.12 -1.12 -13.43
C LEU A 193 -22.30 -2.02 -13.84
N ILE A 194 -22.86 -1.80 -15.03
CA ILE A 194 -24.02 -2.56 -15.52
C ILE A 194 -23.60 -3.88 -16.13
N SER A 195 -22.57 -3.91 -16.98
CA SER A 195 -22.18 -5.14 -17.66
C SER A 195 -20.69 -5.18 -17.96
N TYR A 196 -20.13 -6.39 -17.88
CA TYR A 196 -18.75 -6.68 -18.21
C TYR A 196 -18.58 -8.14 -18.60
N VAL A 197 -17.54 -8.43 -19.38
CA VAL A 197 -17.18 -9.78 -19.82
C VAL A 197 -15.87 -10.18 -19.15
N ILE A 198 -15.82 -11.39 -18.61
CA ILE A 198 -14.61 -12.00 -18.10
C ILE A 198 -14.22 -13.13 -19.06
N THR A 199 -13.12 -12.96 -19.78
CA THR A 199 -12.47 -14.02 -20.56
C THR A 199 -11.41 -14.66 -19.68
N ASP A 200 -11.53 -15.95 -19.40
CA ASP A 200 -10.50 -16.65 -18.62
C ASP A 200 -9.30 -17.09 -19.47
N ARG A 201 -8.27 -17.66 -18.84
CA ARG A 201 -7.12 -18.27 -19.51
C ARG A 201 -7.50 -19.36 -20.53
N MET A 202 -8.61 -20.06 -20.26
CA MET A 202 -9.38 -20.97 -21.12
C MET A 202 -9.81 -20.40 -22.47
N GLY A 203 -9.99 -19.07 -22.53
CA GLY A 203 -10.68 -18.38 -23.62
C GLY A 203 -12.21 -18.43 -23.53
N ASN A 204 -12.78 -18.89 -22.41
CA ASN A 204 -14.24 -18.88 -22.25
C ASN A 204 -14.70 -17.53 -21.71
N ASP A 205 -15.74 -17.00 -22.32
CA ASP A 205 -16.36 -15.74 -21.94
C ASP A 205 -17.49 -15.95 -20.94
N ILE A 206 -17.39 -15.24 -19.81
CA ILE A 206 -18.43 -15.14 -18.79
C ILE A 206 -18.98 -13.72 -18.88
N THR A 207 -20.23 -13.58 -19.33
CA THR A 207 -20.92 -12.29 -19.35
C THR A 207 -21.61 -12.07 -18.02
N ILE A 208 -21.41 -10.87 -17.45
CA ILE A 208 -21.99 -10.45 -16.19
C ILE A 208 -22.86 -9.23 -16.45
N GLU A 209 -24.10 -9.25 -15.96
CA GLU A 209 -25.03 -8.14 -16.06
C GLU A 209 -25.64 -7.85 -14.68
N ASN A 210 -25.28 -6.71 -14.10
CA ASN A 210 -25.83 -6.22 -12.85
C ASN A 210 -27.07 -5.37 -13.15
N LEU A 211 -28.20 -5.72 -12.54
CA LEU A 211 -29.42 -4.92 -12.59
C LEU A 211 -29.55 -4.03 -11.36
N PHE A 212 -29.78 -2.75 -11.62
CA PHE A 212 -30.08 -1.74 -10.60
C PHE A 212 -31.52 -1.25 -10.77
N THR A 213 -32.18 -1.05 -9.64
CA THR A 213 -33.51 -0.41 -9.54
C THR A 213 -33.36 0.97 -8.91
N GLU A 214 -34.46 1.71 -8.78
CA GLU A 214 -34.45 2.99 -8.06
C GLU A 214 -33.99 2.87 -6.60
N ARG A 215 -34.14 1.69 -5.99
CA ARG A 215 -33.71 1.39 -4.62
C ARG A 215 -32.27 0.86 -4.52
N GLY A 216 -31.54 0.79 -5.63
CA GLY A 216 -30.18 0.25 -5.70
C GLY A 216 -30.12 -1.12 -6.39
N TYR A 217 -29.04 -1.85 -6.14
CA TYR A 217 -28.79 -3.16 -6.75
C TYR A 217 -29.93 -4.15 -6.47
N ALA A 218 -30.33 -4.91 -7.49
CA ALA A 218 -31.35 -5.94 -7.40
C ALA A 218 -30.78 -7.35 -7.52
N TYR A 219 -30.07 -7.64 -8.61
CA TYR A 219 -29.49 -8.96 -8.89
C TYR A 219 -28.44 -8.90 -10.00
N THR A 220 -27.67 -9.97 -10.14
CA THR A 220 -26.69 -10.18 -11.21
C THR A 220 -27.09 -11.38 -12.06
N ASN A 221 -27.12 -11.23 -13.38
CA ASN A 221 -27.17 -12.34 -14.32
C ASN A 221 -25.75 -12.73 -14.73
N ILE A 222 -25.50 -14.04 -14.74
CA ILE A 222 -24.23 -14.64 -15.14
C ILE A 222 -24.51 -15.58 -16.30
N THR A 223 -23.90 -15.33 -17.45
CA THR A 223 -24.03 -16.17 -18.64
C THR A 223 -22.68 -16.76 -19.03
N LEU A 224 -22.63 -18.08 -19.19
CA LEU A 224 -21.47 -18.84 -19.63
C LEU A 224 -21.94 -19.93 -20.60
N ASN A 225 -21.33 -19.99 -21.79
CA ASN A 225 -21.61 -21.02 -22.81
C ASN A 225 -23.11 -21.21 -23.12
N GLY A 226 -23.87 -20.11 -23.21
CA GLY A 226 -25.30 -20.13 -23.51
C GLY A 226 -26.21 -20.45 -22.33
N HIS A 227 -25.67 -20.85 -21.18
CA HIS A 227 -26.45 -21.04 -19.97
C HIS A 227 -26.39 -19.80 -19.08
N SER A 228 -27.53 -19.42 -18.50
CA SER A 228 -27.65 -18.22 -17.65
C SER A 228 -28.17 -18.55 -16.27
N SER A 229 -27.71 -17.82 -15.26
CA SER A 229 -28.17 -17.93 -13.88
C SER A 229 -28.28 -16.55 -13.24
N THR A 230 -29.23 -16.39 -12.32
CA THR A 230 -29.48 -15.14 -11.61
C THR A 230 -29.08 -15.28 -10.14
N VAL A 231 -28.27 -14.33 -9.66
CA VAL A 231 -27.75 -14.30 -8.29
C VAL A 231 -28.17 -13.00 -7.60
N LYS A 232 -28.81 -13.11 -6.43
CA LYS A 232 -29.22 -11.97 -5.59
C LYS A 232 -28.21 -11.71 -4.48
N ASP A 233 -26.96 -11.46 -4.85
CA ASP A 233 -25.88 -11.15 -3.91
C ASP A 233 -25.10 -9.94 -4.41
N THR A 234 -25.00 -8.91 -3.57
CA THR A 234 -24.30 -7.65 -3.86
C THR A 234 -22.79 -7.84 -4.03
N SER A 235 -22.21 -8.91 -3.50
CA SER A 235 -20.78 -9.21 -3.63
C SER A 235 -20.32 -9.43 -5.08
N TYR A 236 -21.27 -9.66 -6.01
CA TYR A 236 -21.03 -9.85 -7.44
C TYR A 236 -21.03 -8.56 -8.25
N VAL A 237 -21.50 -7.46 -7.66
CA VAL A 237 -21.34 -6.11 -8.20
C VAL A 237 -19.91 -5.68 -7.92
N ASP A 238 -18.98 -6.21 -8.70
CA ASP A 238 -17.58 -5.86 -8.55
C ASP A 238 -17.28 -4.52 -9.21
N ASN A 239 -17.42 -3.44 -8.45
CA ASN A 239 -17.06 -2.10 -8.90
C ASN A 239 -15.54 -1.88 -8.97
N VAL A 240 -14.69 -2.91 -8.79
CA VAL A 240 -13.23 -2.80 -8.98
C VAL A 240 -12.90 -2.20 -10.35
N MET A 241 -13.66 -2.52 -11.39
CA MET A 241 -13.47 -1.92 -12.72
C MET A 241 -13.71 -0.40 -12.71
N LEU A 242 -14.56 0.15 -11.84
CA LEU A 242 -14.81 1.60 -11.84
C LEU A 242 -13.88 2.39 -10.90
N LYS A 243 -12.88 1.74 -10.32
CA LYS A 243 -11.92 2.36 -9.38
C LYS A 243 -10.56 2.50 -10.05
N LYS A 244 -9.80 3.53 -9.68
CA LYS A 244 -8.36 3.55 -9.99
C LYS A 244 -7.72 2.33 -9.33
N PRO A 245 -6.76 1.64 -9.99
CA PRO A 245 -6.20 0.42 -9.42
C PRO A 245 -5.44 0.70 -8.12
N TYR A 246 -4.98 1.95 -7.95
CA TYR A 246 -4.37 2.47 -6.74
C TYR A 246 -4.74 3.96 -6.61
N THR A 247 -5.18 4.37 -5.43
CA THR A 247 -5.57 5.77 -5.15
C THR A 247 -4.43 6.57 -4.51
N SER A 248 -3.43 5.92 -3.94
CA SER A 248 -2.25 6.52 -3.30
C SER A 248 -1.03 5.59 -3.36
N GLU A 249 0.15 6.12 -3.03
CA GLU A 249 1.37 5.31 -2.83
C GLU A 249 1.20 4.31 -1.67
N ASP A 250 0.50 4.70 -0.61
CA ASP A 250 0.18 3.82 0.51
C ASP A 250 -0.68 2.62 0.07
N ASP A 251 -1.59 2.81 -0.90
CA ASP A 251 -2.39 1.71 -1.46
C ASP A 251 -1.52 0.72 -2.25
N LEU A 252 -0.53 1.23 -2.97
CA LEU A 252 0.46 0.40 -3.68
C LEU A 252 1.28 -0.43 -2.68
N ASP A 253 1.76 0.21 -1.63
CA ASP A 253 2.52 -0.40 -0.53
C ASP A 253 1.71 -1.45 0.22
N LEU A 254 0.42 -1.18 0.47
CA LEU A 254 -0.46 -2.13 1.14
C LEU A 254 -0.72 -3.35 0.25
N ILE A 255 -0.89 -3.17 -1.05
CA ILE A 255 -1.11 -4.27 -2.00
C ILE A 255 0.14 -5.14 -2.11
N ILE A 256 1.31 -4.52 -2.19
CA ILE A 256 2.60 -5.20 -2.05
C ILE A 256 2.63 -5.98 -0.74
N ALA A 257 2.40 -5.32 0.40
CA ALA A 257 2.43 -5.98 1.71
C ALA A 257 1.45 -7.17 1.81
N ASN A 258 0.27 -7.07 1.20
CA ASN A 258 -0.75 -8.12 1.20
C ASN A 258 -0.42 -9.27 0.23
N LEU A 259 0.07 -8.97 -0.98
CA LEU A 259 0.65 -9.97 -1.89
C LEU A 259 1.75 -10.77 -1.19
N PHE A 260 2.46 -10.15 -0.24
CA PHE A 260 3.60 -10.73 0.47
C PHE A 260 3.28 -11.33 1.86
N ARG A 261 2.02 -11.24 2.35
CA ARG A 261 1.57 -11.95 3.56
C ARG A 261 1.02 -13.36 3.27
N GLY A 262 0.60 -13.62 2.03
CA GLY A 262 -0.11 -14.85 1.64
C GLY A 262 0.70 -16.16 1.71
N GLU A 263 2.03 -16.12 1.70
CA GLU A 263 2.83 -17.36 1.69
C GLU A 263 2.86 -18.12 3.02
N LYS A 264 2.61 -17.45 4.16
CA LYS A 264 2.53 -18.15 5.45
C LYS A 264 1.20 -18.88 5.66
N ALA A 265 0.19 -18.64 4.83
CA ALA A 265 -1.07 -19.38 4.90
C ALA A 265 -1.02 -20.76 4.21
N MET A 266 0.05 -21.06 3.45
CA MET A 266 0.22 -22.37 2.78
C MET A 266 1.16 -23.34 3.50
N GLN A 267 1.67 -23.01 4.70
CA GLN A 267 2.54 -23.89 5.49
C GLN A 267 2.11 -24.01 6.96
N ALA A 268 0.84 -24.36 7.19
CA ALA A 268 0.40 -24.87 8.49
C ALA A 268 -0.54 -26.05 8.29
N GLU A 269 0.01 -27.20 7.88
CA GLU A 269 -0.65 -28.47 8.19
C GLU A 269 -0.12 -29.03 9.51
N ARG A 270 -1.09 -29.29 10.41
CA ARG A 270 -1.05 -30.20 11.58
C ARG A 270 -0.38 -29.65 12.84
N GLU A 271 -1.22 -29.18 13.77
CA GLU A 271 -1.49 -29.91 15.02
C GLU A 271 -2.66 -29.30 15.82
N ASN A 272 -3.48 -30.21 16.35
CA ASN A 272 -4.52 -30.09 17.40
C ASN A 272 -5.91 -29.54 17.06
N ASP A 273 -6.87 -30.46 17.22
CA ASP A 273 -8.31 -30.36 17.00
C ASP A 273 -9.03 -29.81 18.25
N ALA A 274 -9.74 -28.69 18.11
CA ALA A 274 -10.98 -28.36 18.84
C ALA A 274 -11.70 -27.11 18.30
N GLU A 275 -11.01 -26.16 17.66
CA GLU A 275 -11.61 -24.88 17.19
C GLU A 275 -12.19 -24.92 15.76
N LYS A 276 -12.18 -26.09 15.11
CA LYS A 276 -12.40 -26.28 13.65
C LYS A 276 -13.79 -25.97 13.09
N ARG A 277 -14.78 -25.52 13.86
CA ARG A 277 -16.14 -25.25 13.33
C ARG A 277 -16.39 -23.80 12.92
N SER A 278 -15.68 -22.83 13.48
CA SER A 278 -15.80 -21.41 13.09
C SER A 278 -14.68 -20.95 12.15
N SER A 279 -13.47 -21.50 12.28
CA SER A 279 -12.34 -21.20 11.40
C SER A 279 -12.49 -21.80 10.01
N SER A 280 -13.06 -23.01 9.87
CA SER A 280 -13.24 -23.64 8.55
C SER A 280 -14.23 -22.94 7.62
N LEU A 281 -15.12 -22.10 8.15
CA LEU A 281 -16.00 -21.23 7.35
C LEU A 281 -15.26 -19.98 6.85
N ILE A 282 -14.35 -19.45 7.67
CA ILE A 282 -13.51 -18.30 7.33
C ILE A 282 -12.44 -18.73 6.33
N ASP A 283 -11.80 -19.89 6.53
CA ASP A 283 -10.76 -20.44 5.65
C ASP A 283 -11.33 -20.83 4.28
N LYS A 284 -12.53 -21.42 4.22
CA LYS A 284 -13.24 -21.61 2.94
C LYS A 284 -13.57 -20.27 2.28
N SER A 285 -14.01 -19.26 3.03
CA SER A 285 -14.28 -17.93 2.47
C SER A 285 -13.02 -17.25 1.92
N ILE A 286 -11.86 -17.52 2.51
CA ILE A 286 -10.54 -17.00 2.09
C ILE A 286 -10.03 -17.74 0.87
N GLU A 287 -10.14 -19.08 0.82
CA GLU A 287 -9.84 -19.88 -0.38
C GLU A 287 -10.68 -19.44 -1.57
N PHE A 288 -11.97 -19.19 -1.39
CA PHE A 288 -12.81 -18.64 -2.46
C PHE A 288 -12.36 -17.23 -2.86
N ARG A 289 -12.02 -16.33 -1.93
CA ARG A 289 -11.59 -14.95 -2.23
C ARG A 289 -10.24 -14.85 -2.92
N ALA A 290 -9.36 -15.85 -2.76
CA ALA A 290 -8.05 -15.91 -3.39
C ALA A 290 -8.08 -16.44 -4.85
N LEU A 291 -9.18 -17.07 -5.28
CA LEU A 291 -9.33 -17.52 -6.66
C LEU A 291 -9.55 -16.33 -7.61
N PRO A 292 -9.01 -16.39 -8.86
CA PRO A 292 -9.37 -15.48 -9.94
C PRO A 292 -10.89 -15.29 -10.00
N ILE A 293 -11.34 -14.05 -10.25
CA ILE A 293 -12.77 -13.70 -10.25
C ILE A 293 -13.53 -14.61 -11.21
N SER A 294 -12.92 -14.95 -12.36
CA SER A 294 -13.41 -15.96 -13.30
C SER A 294 -13.72 -17.32 -12.65
N MET A 295 -12.79 -17.85 -11.85
CA MET A 295 -12.93 -19.15 -11.18
C MET A 295 -13.98 -19.13 -10.06
N ARG A 296 -14.03 -18.06 -9.26
CA ARG A 296 -15.11 -17.88 -8.26
C ARG A 296 -16.48 -17.95 -8.91
N LYS A 297 -16.66 -17.20 -9.99
CA LYS A 297 -17.96 -17.13 -10.69
C LYS A 297 -18.32 -18.42 -11.40
N ARG A 298 -17.34 -19.15 -11.95
CA ARG A 298 -17.56 -20.51 -12.48
C ARG A 298 -18.02 -21.51 -11.44
N LEU A 299 -17.39 -21.52 -10.28
CA LEU A 299 -17.77 -22.42 -9.19
C LEU A 299 -19.22 -22.17 -8.77
N LEU A 300 -19.60 -20.89 -8.62
CA LEU A 300 -20.95 -20.51 -8.26
C LEU A 300 -21.97 -20.79 -9.38
N TYR A 301 -21.58 -20.57 -10.64
CA TYR A 301 -22.37 -21.01 -11.78
C TYR A 301 -22.61 -22.52 -11.74
N SER A 302 -21.58 -23.32 -11.49
CA SER A 302 -21.66 -24.78 -11.42
C SER A 302 -22.52 -25.28 -10.24
N ILE A 303 -22.53 -24.54 -9.13
CA ILE A 303 -23.39 -24.81 -7.98
C ILE A 303 -24.84 -24.48 -8.33
N ALA A 304 -25.08 -23.31 -8.94
CA ALA A 304 -26.41 -22.87 -9.34
C ALA A 304 -27.02 -23.74 -10.45
N SER A 305 -26.20 -24.22 -11.39
CA SER A 305 -26.64 -25.09 -12.49
C SER A 305 -26.89 -26.55 -12.05
N LYS A 306 -26.28 -27.00 -10.94
CA LYS A 306 -26.53 -28.32 -10.33
C LYS A 306 -27.73 -28.34 -9.38
N ALA A 307 -28.29 -27.17 -9.06
CA ALA A 307 -29.48 -27.02 -8.23
C ALA A 307 -30.79 -26.96 -9.05
N LEU A 308 -30.69 -27.17 -10.37
CA LEU A 308 -31.77 -27.44 -11.32
C LEU A 308 -31.78 -28.93 -11.66
#